data_AF-A0A125SLU1-F1
#
_entry.id   AF-A0A125SLU1-F1
#
_cell.length_a   1.000
_cell.length_b   1.000
_cell.length_c   1.000
_cell.angle_alpha   90.00
_cell.angle_beta   90.00
_cell.angle_gamma   90.00
#
_symmetry.space_group_name_H-M   'P 1'
#
loop_
_entity.id
_entity.type
_entity.pdbx_description
1 polymer ?
#
loop_
_entity_poly.entity_id
_entity_poly.type
_entity_poly.pdbx_seq_one_letter_code
_entity_poly.pdbx_strand_id
1 'polypeptide(L)' 'MGHGPVYGSHTNTHAKDNSMTLVIYLVGWLILIGGVSWALVAMHVTQHTILIVDVILLGIAVITGATRARNRDRS' A
#
# COMPACT_ATOMS: atom_id res chain seq x y z
N MET A 1 14.16 18.50 -50.04
CA MET A 1 14.19 19.31 -48.79
C MET A 1 12.82 19.13 -48.15
N GLY A 2 12.51 18.13 -47.31
CA GLY A 2 13.29 17.48 -46.27
C GLY A 2 12.65 17.77 -44.90
N HIS A 3 11.34 17.54 -44.74
CA HIS A 3 10.66 17.66 -43.44
C HIS A 3 9.82 16.41 -43.19
N GLY A 4 10.46 15.39 -42.61
CA GLY A 4 9.74 14.26 -42.04
C GLY A 4 9.00 14.68 -40.77
N PRO A 5 7.85 14.07 -40.45
CA PRO A 5 7.15 14.34 -39.19
C PRO A 5 8.03 13.91 -38.02
N VAL A 6 8.33 14.87 -37.15
CA VAL A 6 9.04 14.66 -35.88
C VAL A 6 8.13 13.82 -35.00
N TYR A 7 8.44 12.53 -34.88
CA TYR A 7 7.79 11.64 -33.91
C TYR A 7 8.19 12.13 -32.52
N GLY A 8 7.26 12.80 -31.85
CA GLY A 8 7.41 13.20 -30.46
C GLY A 8 7.70 11.98 -29.59
N SER A 9 8.81 12.03 -28.86
CA SER A 9 9.14 11.07 -27.82
C SER A 9 8.04 11.09 -26.75
N HIS A 10 7.15 10.11 -26.77
CA HIS A 10 6.33 9.78 -25.61
C HIS A 10 7.27 9.23 -24.53
N THR A 11 7.85 10.13 -23.73
CA THR A 11 8.62 9.74 -22.56
C THR A 11 7.66 9.07 -21.60
N ASN A 12 7.91 7.78 -21.37
CA ASN A 12 7.16 6.84 -20.52
C ASN A 12 6.80 7.43 -19.15
N THR A 13 5.71 8.21 -19.10
CA THR A 13 5.13 8.81 -17.89
C THR A 13 3.89 7.99 -17.48
N HIS A 14 4.01 6.66 -17.55
CA HIS A 14 2.95 5.73 -17.17
C HIS A 14 3.35 4.80 -16.02
N ALA A 15 4.64 4.74 -15.66
CA ALA A 15 5.12 3.88 -14.58
C ALA A 15 5.17 4.58 -13.22
N LYS A 16 5.21 5.92 -13.17
CA LYS A 16 5.58 6.69 -11.96
C LYS A 16 4.37 7.15 -11.13
N ASP A 17 3.28 7.40 -11.82
CA ASP A 17 1.91 7.63 -11.38
C ASP A 17 1.33 6.43 -10.63
N ASN A 18 1.80 5.23 -10.96
CA ASN A 18 1.40 4.00 -10.30
C ASN A 18 2.00 3.87 -8.89
N SER A 19 3.30 4.08 -8.73
CA SER A 19 3.99 3.89 -7.44
C SER A 19 3.38 4.76 -6.32
N MET A 20 2.89 5.97 -6.65
CA MET A 20 2.24 6.86 -5.68
C MET A 20 0.99 6.25 -5.04
N THR A 21 0.14 5.57 -5.84
CA THR A 21 -1.06 4.89 -5.34
C THR A 21 -0.71 3.68 -4.44
N LEU A 22 0.44 3.04 -4.66
CA LEU A 22 0.89 1.93 -3.81
C LEU A 22 1.31 2.44 -2.42
N VAL A 23 2.03 3.56 -2.40
CA VAL A 23 2.53 4.18 -1.17
C VAL A 23 1.36 4.64 -0.30
N ILE A 24 0.36 5.34 -0.86
CA ILE A 24 -0.82 5.75 -0.07
C ILE A 24 -1.63 4.56 0.48
N TYR A 25 -1.63 3.43 -0.22
CA TYR A 25 -2.31 2.21 0.25
C TYR A 25 -1.54 1.54 1.40
N LEU A 26 -0.21 1.50 1.32
CA LEU A 26 0.67 1.07 2.41
C LEU A 26 0.51 1.98 3.65
N VAL A 27 0.41 3.28 3.44
CA VAL A 27 0.16 4.26 4.50
C VAL A 27 -1.21 4.03 5.15
N GLY A 28 -2.27 3.77 4.37
CA GLY A 28 -3.59 3.42 4.90
C GLY A 28 -3.58 2.16 5.77
N TRP A 29 -2.80 1.15 5.38
CA TRP A 29 -2.58 -0.04 6.20
C TRP A 29 -1.82 0.26 7.50
N LEU A 30 -0.79 1.10 7.45
CA LEU A 30 -0.04 1.51 8.65
C LEU A 30 -0.93 2.24 9.67
N ILE A 31 -1.81 3.12 9.17
CA ILE A 31 -2.77 3.86 10.00
C ILE A 31 -3.82 2.92 10.60
N LEU A 32 -4.30 1.93 9.85
CA LEU A 32 -5.23 0.93 10.38
C LEU A 32 -4.60 0.10 11.49
N ILE A 33 -3.34 -0.33 11.34
CA ILE A 33 -2.62 -1.08 12.38
C ILE A 33 -2.48 -0.20 13.63
N GLY A 34 -1.87 0.99 13.49
CA GLY A 34 -1.64 1.87 14.63
C GLY A 34 -2.93 2.36 15.30
N GLY A 35 -3.99 2.59 14.54
CA GLY A 35 -5.31 2.97 15.05
C GLY A 35 -5.97 1.84 15.85
N VAL A 36 -5.85 0.60 15.40
CA VAL A 36 -6.36 -0.57 16.13
C VAL A 36 -5.53 -0.82 17.40
N SER A 37 -4.20 -0.77 17.33
CA SER A 37 -3.36 -0.86 18.53
C SER A 37 -3.74 0.22 19.56
N TRP A 38 -3.94 1.46 19.11
CA TRP A 38 -4.33 2.58 19.98
C TRP A 38 -5.73 2.41 20.58
N ALA A 39 -6.70 1.93 19.79
CA ALA A 39 -8.06 1.67 20.27
C ALA A 39 -8.09 0.56 21.34
N LEU A 40 -7.31 -0.51 21.16
CA LEU A 40 -7.21 -1.58 22.16
C LEU A 40 -6.50 -1.12 23.44
N VAL A 41 -5.47 -0.28 23.32
CA VAL A 41 -4.80 0.34 24.48
C VAL A 41 -5.76 1.26 25.23
N ALA A 42 -6.56 2.07 24.52
CA ALA A 42 -7.55 2.96 25.12
C ALA A 42 -8.65 2.21 25.90
N MET A 43 -8.95 0.97 25.51
CA MET A 43 -9.96 0.12 26.17
C MET A 43 -9.42 -0.62 27.41
N HIS A 44 -8.17 -0.36 27.82
CA HIS A 44 -7.55 -0.94 29.01
C HIS A 44 -7.54 -2.49 29.03
N VAL A 45 -7.51 -3.09 27.84
CA VAL A 45 -7.47 -4.54 27.66
C VAL A 45 -6.06 -5.06 27.99
N THR A 46 -5.98 -6.26 28.56
CA THR A 46 -4.71 -6.91 28.93
C THR A 46 -3.75 -6.98 27.74
N GLN A 47 -2.50 -6.56 27.93
CA GLN A 47 -1.48 -6.41 26.86
C GLN A 47 -1.27 -7.67 26.00
N HIS A 48 -1.50 -8.85 26.57
CA HIS A 48 -1.46 -10.13 25.84
C HIS A 48 -2.53 -10.21 24.74
N THR A 49 -3.75 -9.76 25.02
CA THR A 49 -4.85 -9.75 24.05
C THR A 49 -4.60 -8.72 22.95
N ILE A 50 -4.00 -7.57 23.30
CA ILE A 50 -3.61 -6.53 22.34
C ILE A 50 -2.63 -7.12 21.32
N LEU A 51 -1.57 -7.78 21.81
CA LEU A 51 -0.55 -8.41 20.95
C LEU A 51 -1.14 -9.46 19.99
N ILE A 52 -2.06 -10.30 20.46
CA ILE A 52 -2.69 -11.33 19.62
C ILE A 52 -3.50 -10.68 18.49
N VAL A 53 -4.30 -9.66 18.82
CA VAL A 53 -5.14 -8.97 17.83
C VAL A 53 -4.28 -8.17 16.84
N ASP A 54 -3.25 -7.47 17.33
CA ASP A 54 -2.31 -6.73 16.48
C ASP A 54 -1.62 -7.65 15.47
N VAL A 55 -1.11 -8.81 15.91
CA VAL A 55 -0.42 -9.76 15.02
C VAL A 55 -1.38 -10.37 13.99
N ILE A 56 -2.63 -10.67 14.37
CA ILE A 56 -3.64 -11.18 13.43
C ILE A 56 -3.98 -10.11 12.38
N LEU A 57 -4.22 -8.87 12.80
CA LEU A 57 -4.49 -7.77 11.86
C LEU A 57 -3.28 -7.50 10.95
N LEU A 58 -2.08 -7.53 11.50
CA LEU A 58 -0.84 -7.39 10.74
C LEU A 58 -0.68 -8.50 9.70
N GLY A 59 -1.03 -9.74 10.03
CA GLY A 59 -1.02 -10.85 9.08
C GLY A 59 -1.97 -10.60 7.90
N ILE A 60 -3.20 -10.17 8.18
CA ILE A 60 -4.20 -9.85 7.15
C ILE A 60 -3.75 -8.65 6.31
N ALA A 61 -3.11 -7.66 6.94
CA ALA A 61 -2.49 -6.50 6.29
C ALA A 61 -1.49 -6.88 5.22
N VAL A 62 -0.53 -7.70 5.62
CA VAL A 62 0.56 -8.13 4.76
C VAL A 62 0.03 -8.97 3.61
N ILE A 63 -0.89 -9.91 3.87
CA ILE A 63 -1.48 -10.75 2.80
C ILE A 63 -2.25 -9.89 1.79
N THR A 64 -3.05 -8.94 2.28
CA THR A 64 -3.83 -8.04 1.41
C THR A 64 -2.93 -7.13 0.59
N GLY A 65 -1.91 -6.53 1.22
CA GLY A 65 -0.90 -5.71 0.56
C GLY A 65 -0.11 -6.49 -0.49
N ALA A 66 0.36 -7.69 -0.14
CA ALA A 66 1.14 -8.56 -1.02
C ALA A 66 0.33 -9.05 -2.22
N THR A 67 -0.94 -9.44 -2.01
CA THR A 67 -1.83 -9.87 -3.10
C THR A 67 -2.10 -8.72 -4.08
N ARG A 68 -2.31 -7.50 -3.56
CA ARG A 68 -2.53 -6.31 -4.39
C ARG A 68 -1.27 -5.88 -5.13
N ALA A 69 -0.11 -5.92 -4.47
CA ALA A 69 1.18 -5.66 -5.10
C ALA A 69 1.45 -6.65 -6.23
N ARG A 70 1.14 -7.94 -6.02
CA ARG A 70 1.34 -8.99 -7.04
C ARG A 70 0.40 -8.89 -8.23
N ASN A 71 -0.85 -8.46 -8.02
CA ASN A 71 -1.76 -8.16 -9.13
C ASN A 71 -1.26 -6.98 -9.99
N ARG A 72 -0.44 -6.09 -9.41
CA ARG A 72 0.16 -4.97 -10.13
C ARG A 72 1.31 -5.40 -11.06
N ASP A 73 2.06 -6.43 -10.71
CA ASP A 73 3.14 -6.98 -11.56
C ASP A 73 2.62 -7.66 -12.84
N ARG A 74 1.30 -7.85 -12.97
CA ARG A 74 0.68 -8.54 -14.12
C ARG A 74 -0.06 -7.61 -15.09
N SER A 75 0.12 -6.29 -15.03
CA SER A 75 -0.47 -5.33 -16.00
C SER A 75 0.57 -4.38 -16.57
#